data_AF-A0A2I0PWT5-F1
#
_entry.id   AF-A0A2I0PWT5-F1
#
_cell.length_a   1.000
_cell.length_b   1.000
_cell.length_c   1.000
_cell.angle_alpha   90.00
_cell.angle_beta   90.00
_cell.angle_gamma   90.00
#
_symmetry.space_group_name_H-M   'P 1'
#
loop_
_entity.id
_entity.type
_entity.pdbx_description
1 polymer ?
#
loop_
_entity_poly.entity_id
_entity_poly.type
_entity_poly.pdbx_seq_one_letter_code
_entity_poly.pdbx_strand_id
1 'polypeptide(L)'
;MPLAKRHNQTPTNKTLNALASDLGIVTIAAVIILGVYLIDTITPLGEPVWLLYFIPLVLSYWSERVYAIPTVCIVTLLFLVGGFIVSPQGIEVSQAMIYRFTFFLFFISASIILWTIRRRQLL
;
A
#
# COMPACT_ATOMS: atom_id res chain seq x y z
N MET A 1 29.70 -34.55 17.32
CA MET A 1 29.49 -33.19 17.89
C MET A 1 28.81 -32.33 16.84
N PRO A 2 27.53 -31.95 16.98
CA PRO A 2 26.94 -30.98 16.08
C PRO A 2 27.39 -29.58 16.52
N LEU A 3 28.08 -28.87 15.64
CA LEU A 3 28.43 -27.46 15.81
C LEU A 3 27.13 -26.65 15.88
N ALA A 4 26.81 -26.15 17.07
CA ALA A 4 25.74 -25.18 17.26
C ALA A 4 26.06 -23.95 16.41
N LYS A 5 25.34 -23.80 15.29
CA LYS A 5 25.41 -22.65 14.39
C LYS A 5 24.84 -21.45 15.12
N ARG A 6 25.63 -20.82 15.99
CA ARG A 6 25.28 -19.62 16.74
C ARG A 6 25.15 -18.48 15.74
N HIS A 7 23.93 -18.31 15.23
CA HIS A 7 23.55 -17.25 14.33
C HIS A 7 23.69 -15.91 15.07
N ASN A 8 24.81 -15.23 14.88
CA ASN A 8 25.07 -13.88 15.40
C ASN A 8 24.10 -12.91 14.71
N GLN A 9 22.90 -12.75 15.27
CA GLN A 9 21.96 -11.73 14.84
C GLN A 9 22.41 -10.38 15.41
N THR A 10 23.08 -9.60 14.58
CA THR A 10 23.29 -8.17 14.83
C THR A 10 21.92 -7.49 15.06
N PRO A 11 21.85 -6.42 15.87
CA PRO A 11 20.58 -5.75 16.18
C PRO A 11 19.83 -5.31 14.90
N THR A 12 20.56 -4.97 13.84
CA THR A 12 20.02 -4.66 12.51
C THR A 12 19.32 -5.85 11.85
N ASN A 13 19.86 -7.06 11.96
CA ASN A 13 19.23 -8.24 11.37
C ASN A 13 17.93 -8.61 12.10
N LYS A 14 17.85 -8.34 13.41
CA LYS A 14 16.62 -8.55 14.17
C LYS A 14 15.51 -7.60 13.74
N THR A 15 15.82 -6.32 13.57
CA THR A 15 14.83 -5.33 13.12
C THR A 15 14.38 -5.62 11.69
N LEU A 16 15.29 -5.94 10.78
CA LEU A 16 14.96 -6.30 9.40
C LEU A 16 14.06 -7.55 9.35
N ASN A 17 14.36 -8.58 10.14
CA ASN A 17 13.52 -9.79 10.21
C ASN A 17 12.15 -9.49 10.82
N ALA A 18 12.07 -8.59 11.81
CA ALA A 18 10.79 -8.16 12.36
C ALA A 18 9.95 -7.35 11.35
N LEU A 19 10.59 -6.47 10.57
CA LEU A 19 9.95 -5.69 9.50
C LEU A 19 9.52 -6.57 8.33
N ALA A 20 10.30 -7.60 8.00
CA ALA A 20 9.99 -8.59 6.98
C ALA A 20 8.94 -9.62 7.43
N SER A 21 8.57 -9.64 8.72
CA SER A 21 7.43 -10.44 9.17
C SER A 21 6.14 -9.92 8.57
N ASP A 22 5.13 -10.77 8.45
CA ASP A 22 3.78 -10.38 8.01
C ASP A 22 3.24 -9.15 8.74
N LEU A 23 3.42 -9.12 10.06
CA LEU A 23 2.96 -8.01 10.88
C LEU A 23 3.76 -6.75 10.54
N GLY A 24 5.07 -6.87 10.33
CA GLY A 24 5.93 -5.77 9.92
C GLY A 24 5.49 -5.18 8.57
N ILE A 25 5.28 -6.03 7.57
CA ILE A 25 4.82 -5.64 6.22
C ILE A 25 3.49 -4.89 6.30
N VAL A 26 2.50 -5.43 7.02
CA VAL A 26 1.19 -4.78 7.19
C VAL A 26 1.33 -3.45 7.94
N THR A 27 2.16 -3.40 8.98
CA THR A 27 2.39 -2.17 9.76
C THR A 27 3.03 -1.09 8.89
N ILE A 28 4.06 -1.43 8.10
CA ILE A 28 4.72 -0.51 7.19
C ILE A 28 3.75 -0.04 6.11
N ALA A 29 2.96 -0.95 5.53
CA ALA A 29 1.94 -0.59 4.55
C ALA A 29 0.93 0.40 5.13
N ALA A 30 0.43 0.17 6.35
CA ALA A 30 -0.48 1.09 7.04
C ALA A 30 0.14 2.47 7.27
N VAL A 31 1.40 2.53 7.72
CA VAL A 31 2.14 3.80 7.91
C VAL A 31 2.30 4.55 6.58
N ILE A 32 2.65 3.84 5.50
CA ILE A 32 2.78 4.44 4.17
C ILE A 32 1.42 4.96 3.68
N ILE A 33 0.35 4.17 3.79
CA ILE A 33 -1.01 4.58 3.40
C ILE A 33 -1.39 5.87 4.14
N LEU A 34 -1.17 5.92 5.46
CA LEU A 34 -1.48 7.11 6.26
C LEU A 34 -0.62 8.31 5.84
N GLY A 35 0.68 8.12 5.61
CA GLY A 35 1.57 9.18 5.16
C GLY A 35 1.16 9.73 3.79
N VAL A 36 0.86 8.85 2.83
CA VAL A 36 0.38 9.25 1.50
C VAL A 36 -0.95 10.00 1.61
N TYR A 37 -1.88 9.54 2.47
CA TYR A 37 -3.14 10.23 2.71
C TYR A 37 -2.96 11.63 3.26
N LEU A 38 -2.08 11.83 4.24
CA LEU A 38 -1.77 13.16 4.78
C LEU A 38 -1.17 14.09 3.72
N ILE A 39 -0.35 13.58 2.81
CA ILE A 39 0.19 14.37 1.71
C ILE A 39 -0.91 14.67 0.69
N ASP A 40 -1.76 13.70 0.36
CA ASP A 40 -2.87 13.86 -0.58
C ASP A 40 -3.89 14.92 -0.11
N THR A 41 -4.17 15.01 1.19
CA THR A 41 -5.12 16.00 1.74
C THR A 41 -4.59 17.42 1.76
N ILE A 42 -3.28 17.64 1.75
CA ILE A 42 -2.69 18.99 1.70
C ILE A 42 -2.27 19.39 0.28
N THR A 43 -2.18 18.43 -0.64
CA THR A 43 -1.79 18.70 -2.02
C THR A 43 -3.01 19.12 -2.84
N PRO A 44 -2.91 20.18 -3.66
CA PRO A 44 -4.00 20.58 -4.54
C PRO A 44 -4.44 19.46 -5.50
N LEU A 45 -5.74 19.39 -5.76
CA LEU A 45 -6.30 18.51 -6.77
C LEU A 45 -5.65 18.78 -8.13
N GLY A 46 -5.16 17.74 -8.78
CA GLY A 46 -4.45 17.80 -10.06
C GLY A 46 -3.04 17.23 -10.00
N GLU A 47 -2.43 17.21 -8.82
CA GLU A 47 -1.12 16.58 -8.62
C GLU A 47 -1.22 15.05 -8.50
N PRO A 48 -0.28 14.28 -9.06
CA PRO A 48 -0.35 12.83 -9.12
C PRO A 48 0.13 12.13 -7.84
N VAL A 49 -0.06 12.74 -6.66
CA VAL A 49 0.38 12.20 -5.35
C VAL A 49 -0.30 10.87 -5.04
N TRP A 50 -1.52 10.68 -5.52
CA TRP A 50 -2.28 9.44 -5.42
C TRP A 50 -1.55 8.22 -6.04
N LEU A 51 -0.59 8.42 -6.95
CA LEU A 51 0.24 7.32 -7.46
C LEU A 51 1.05 6.63 -6.37
N LEU A 52 1.39 7.33 -5.28
CA LEU A 52 2.15 6.77 -4.17
C LEU A 52 1.39 5.66 -3.43
N TYR A 53 0.07 5.56 -3.57
CA TYR A 53 -0.71 4.45 -3.03
C TYR A 53 -0.39 3.09 -3.70
N PHE A 54 0.30 3.05 -4.84
CA PHE A 54 0.81 1.79 -5.38
C PHE A 54 1.88 1.14 -4.50
N ILE A 55 2.63 1.93 -3.72
CA ILE A 55 3.68 1.43 -2.83
C ILE A 55 3.13 0.42 -1.82
N PRO A 56 2.11 0.77 -0.99
CA PRO A 56 1.55 -0.19 -0.05
C PRO A 56 0.82 -1.36 -0.73
N LEU A 57 0.25 -1.16 -1.94
CA LEU A 57 -0.35 -2.26 -2.70
C LEU A 57 0.70 -3.30 -3.10
N VAL A 58 1.82 -2.84 -3.64
CA VAL A 58 2.94 -3.71 -4.02
C VAL A 58 3.56 -4.35 -2.78
N LEU A 59 3.71 -3.60 -1.68
CA LEU A 59 4.21 -4.13 -0.42
C LEU A 59 3.31 -5.25 0.14
N SER A 60 1.98 -5.11 0.00
CA SER A 60 1.02 -6.13 0.45
C SER A 60 1.16 -7.49 -0.25
N TYR A 61 1.77 -7.52 -1.44
CA TYR A 61 2.06 -8.77 -2.17
C TYR A 61 3.09 -9.64 -1.45
N TRP A 62 4.02 -9.05 -0.69
CA TRP A 62 5.01 -9.78 0.09
C TRP A 62 4.46 -10.35 1.40
N SER A 63 3.27 -9.95 1.84
CA SER A 63 2.64 -10.60 2.99
C SER A 63 2.21 -12.02 2.64
N GLU A 64 2.43 -12.97 3.56
CA GLU A 64 1.93 -14.34 3.50
C GLU A 64 0.40 -14.41 3.64
N ARG A 65 -0.23 -13.34 4.13
CA ARG A 65 -1.68 -13.24 4.26
C ARG A 65 -2.34 -13.00 2.91
N VAL A 66 -3.12 -13.97 2.44
CA VAL A 66 -3.95 -13.88 1.21
C VAL A 66 -4.84 -12.63 1.18
N TYR A 67 -5.32 -12.19 2.36
CA TYR A 67 -6.21 -11.04 2.49
C TYR A 67 -5.50 -9.68 2.54
N ALA A 68 -4.16 -9.63 2.62
CA ALA A 68 -3.43 -8.36 2.73
C ALA A 68 -3.70 -7.43 1.52
N ILE A 69 -3.66 -7.98 0.31
CA ILE A 69 -3.89 -7.24 -0.94
C ILE A 69 -5.30 -6.63 -1.00
N PRO A 70 -6.40 -7.41 -0.85
CA PRO A 70 -7.74 -6.82 -0.87
C PRO A 70 -7.99 -5.85 0.29
N THR A 71 -7.40 -6.07 1.48
CA THR A 71 -7.51 -5.12 2.59
C THR A 71 -6.84 -3.78 2.27
N VAL A 72 -5.60 -3.79 1.76
CA VAL A 72 -4.90 -2.57 1.33
C VAL A 72 -5.67 -1.85 0.23
N CYS A 73 -6.25 -2.60 -0.70
CA CYS A 73 -7.11 -2.05 -1.74
C CYS A 73 -8.27 -1.27 -1.12
N ILE A 74 -9.11 -1.93 -0.32
CA ILE A 74 -10.30 -1.30 0.30
C ILE A 74 -9.94 -0.06 1.11
N VAL A 75 -8.90 -0.13 1.96
CA VAL A 75 -8.48 1.00 2.79
C VAL A 75 -8.01 2.18 1.94
N THR A 76 -7.22 1.90 0.91
CA THR A 76 -6.76 2.94 -0.03
C THR A 76 -7.93 3.60 -0.75
N LEU A 77 -8.92 2.82 -1.20
CA LEU A 77 -10.11 3.36 -1.86
C LEU A 77 -10.85 4.35 -0.95
N LEU A 78 -11.03 4.00 0.33
CA LEU A 78 -11.65 4.90 1.32
C LEU A 78 -10.86 6.20 1.50
N PHE A 79 -9.53 6.10 1.58
CA PHE A 79 -8.66 7.28 1.72
C PHE A 79 -8.60 8.14 0.47
N LEU A 80 -8.72 7.55 -0.72
CA LEU A 80 -8.77 8.32 -1.96
C LEU A 80 -10.06 9.13 -2.07
N VAL A 81 -11.18 8.56 -1.64
CA VAL A 81 -12.47 9.27 -1.53
C VAL A 81 -12.38 10.38 -0.48
N GLY A 82 -11.85 10.06 0.71
CA GLY A 82 -11.67 11.06 1.77
C GLY A 82 -10.74 12.19 1.36
N GLY A 83 -9.65 11.87 0.64
CA GLY A 83 -8.69 12.84 0.12
C GLY A 83 -9.35 13.77 -0.87
N PHE A 84 -10.15 13.24 -1.80
CA PHE A 84 -10.84 14.06 -2.80
C PHE A 84 -11.78 15.11 -2.17
N ILE A 85 -12.41 14.79 -1.04
CA ILE A 85 -13.33 15.70 -0.34
C ILE A 85 -12.58 16.80 0.41
N VAL A 86 -11.39 16.50 0.94
CA VAL A 86 -10.62 17.39 1.84
C VAL A 86 -9.53 18.18 1.11
N SER A 87 -8.98 17.65 0.00
CA SER A 87 -7.88 18.27 -0.75
C SER A 87 -8.26 19.67 -1.26
N PRO A 88 -7.33 20.65 -1.20
CA PRO A 88 -7.53 21.97 -1.80
C PRO A 88 -7.85 21.88 -3.29
N GLN A 89 -8.69 22.78 -3.79
CA GLN A 89 -8.96 22.86 -5.22
C GLN A 89 -7.75 23.44 -5.97
N GLY A 90 -7.22 22.69 -6.95
CA GLY A 90 -6.13 23.14 -7.84
C GLY A 90 -6.55 23.21 -9.31
N ILE A 91 -7.35 22.24 -9.75
CA ILE A 91 -7.96 22.18 -11.08
C ILE A 91 -9.49 22.10 -10.98
N GLU A 92 -10.16 22.21 -12.13
CA GLU A 92 -11.60 22.02 -12.23
C GLU A 92 -12.03 20.64 -11.68
N VAL A 93 -13.13 20.60 -10.92
CA VAL A 93 -13.60 19.39 -10.23
C VAL A 93 -13.87 18.25 -11.22
N SER A 94 -14.42 18.54 -12.40
CA SER A 94 -14.69 17.50 -13.41
C SER A 94 -13.41 16.80 -13.87
N GLN A 95 -12.34 17.57 -14.10
CA GLN A 95 -11.02 17.05 -14.49
C GLN A 95 -10.39 16.23 -13.35
N ALA A 96 -10.45 16.74 -12.12
CA ALA A 96 -9.96 16.02 -10.95
C ALA A 96 -10.67 14.68 -10.74
N MET A 97 -11.99 14.63 -10.97
CA MET A 97 -12.77 13.40 -10.92
C MET A 97 -12.30 12.39 -11.96
N ILE A 98 -12.04 12.83 -13.20
CA ILE A 98 -11.55 11.93 -14.27
C ILE A 98 -10.22 11.29 -13.86
N TYR A 99 -9.24 12.07 -13.41
CA TYR A 99 -7.93 11.54 -13.02
C TYR A 99 -8.01 10.54 -11.86
N ARG A 100 -8.75 10.88 -10.79
CA ARG A 100 -8.92 9.96 -9.66
C ARG A 100 -9.70 8.71 -10.06
N PHE A 101 -10.75 8.84 -10.87
CA PHE A 101 -11.52 7.69 -11.34
C PHE A 101 -10.71 6.76 -12.24
N THR A 102 -9.88 7.31 -13.12
CA THR A 102 -8.92 6.52 -13.90
C THR A 102 -7.98 5.76 -12.97
N PHE A 103 -7.41 6.42 -11.96
CA PHE A 103 -6.58 5.76 -10.96
C PHE A 103 -7.32 4.65 -10.20
N PHE A 104 -8.56 4.89 -9.76
CA PHE A 104 -9.42 3.88 -9.11
C PHE A 104 -9.47 2.58 -9.92
N LEU A 105 -9.74 2.68 -11.22
CA LEU A 105 -9.85 1.51 -12.09
C LEU A 105 -8.50 0.78 -12.24
N PHE A 106 -7.42 1.51 -12.46
CA PHE A 106 -6.07 0.93 -12.55
C PHE A 106 -5.64 0.27 -11.24
N PHE A 107 -5.97 0.89 -10.10
CA PHE A 107 -5.61 0.37 -8.79
C PHE A 107 -6.38 -0.90 -8.44
N ILE A 108 -7.69 -0.93 -8.70
CA ILE A 108 -8.54 -2.11 -8.49
C ILE A 108 -8.09 -3.26 -9.39
N SER A 109 -7.87 -3.00 -10.68
CA SER A 109 -7.40 -4.03 -11.62
C SER A 109 -6.04 -4.59 -11.21
N ALA A 110 -5.08 -3.74 -10.85
CA ALA A 110 -3.79 -4.17 -10.32
C ALA A 110 -3.95 -5.02 -9.03
N SER A 111 -4.82 -4.60 -8.11
CA SER A 111 -5.12 -5.35 -6.89
C SER A 111 -5.71 -6.73 -7.19
N ILE A 112 -6.64 -6.84 -8.14
CA ILE A 112 -7.25 -8.12 -8.53
C ILE A 112 -6.21 -9.03 -9.18
N ILE A 113 -5.36 -8.49 -10.05
CA ILE A 113 -4.28 -9.24 -10.71
C ILE A 113 -3.31 -9.78 -9.65
N LEU A 114 -2.78 -8.91 -8.78
CA LEU A 114 -1.85 -9.30 -7.71
C LEU A 114 -2.47 -10.33 -6.78
N TRP A 115 -3.73 -10.13 -6.40
CA TRP A 115 -4.45 -11.07 -5.54
C TRP A 115 -4.65 -12.43 -6.22
N THR A 116 -4.99 -12.45 -7.50
CA THR A 116 -5.16 -13.68 -8.28
C THR A 116 -3.85 -14.44 -8.41
N ILE A 117 -2.74 -13.75 -8.71
CA ILE A 117 -1.40 -14.35 -8.77
C ILE A 117 -1.03 -14.93 -7.40
N ARG A 118 -1.21 -14.14 -6.33
CA ARG A 118 -0.87 -14.57 -4.97
C ARG A 118 -1.69 -15.77 -4.52
N ARG A 119 -2.99 -15.77 -4.79
CA ARG A 119 -3.89 -16.88 -4.47
C ARG A 119 -3.49 -18.17 -5.17
N ARG A 120 -2.99 -18.09 -6.41
CA ARG A 120 -2.48 -19.26 -7.17
C ARG A 120 -1.16 -19.81 -6.64
N GLN A 121 -0.35 -19.02 -5.93
CA GLN A 121 0.91 -19.48 -5.33
C GLN A 121 0.71 -20.22 -4.01
N LEU A 122 -0.43 -20.01 -3.36
CA LEU A 122 -0.75 -20.55 -2.04
C LEU A 122 -1.70 -21.76 -2.10
N LEU A 123 -2.22 -22.08 -3.29
CA LEU A 123 -3.03 -23.27 -3.60
C LEU A 123 -2.16 -24.31 -4.31
#